data_AF-A0A2M8Q8A5-F1
#
_entry.id   AF-A0A2M8Q8A5-F1
#
_cell.length_a   1.000
_cell.length_b   1.000
_cell.length_c   1.000
_cell.angle_alpha   90.00
_cell.angle_beta   90.00
_cell.angle_gamma   90.00
#
_symmetry.space_group_name_H-M   'P 1'
#
loop_
_entity.id
_entity.type
_entity.pdbx_description
1 polymer ?
#
loop_
_entity_poly.entity_id
_entity_poly.type
_entity_poly.pdbx_seq_one_letter_code
_entity_poly.pdbx_strand_id
1 'polypeptide(L)'
;RWAWVVALTLILAITPPRIVEANVEAGNDPPAPPTPDAPPEGVVASISFADQADLQWLVAHYDVWRVDHAAQRAMAWLTREQLLWLQAQGREVTVDEQTTRDLYASIAAVSSAANESGIPGFPCYRTVEETHADMAQLAAAFPTLVREVKLGESWRYAQSAGAEGYELRGLALTNQERPGPKPIFFLMGAIHAREYTTAEA
;
A
#
# COMPACT_ATOMS: atom_id res chain seq x y z
N ARG A 1 63.13 -25.65 11.75
CA ARG A 1 62.36 -26.85 12.15
C ARG A 1 60.91 -26.35 12.30
N TRP A 2 60.18 -26.28 11.18
CA TRP A 2 59.06 -27.18 10.80
C TRP A 2 57.86 -26.97 11.74
N ALA A 3 56.62 -26.69 11.33
CA ALA A 3 55.98 -26.78 10.02
C ALA A 3 54.75 -25.85 9.98
N TRP A 4 54.39 -25.40 8.77
CA TRP A 4 53.09 -24.81 8.45
C TRP A 4 52.03 -25.92 8.42
N VAL A 5 50.85 -25.67 8.99
CA VAL A 5 49.65 -26.47 8.72
C VAL A 5 48.63 -25.54 8.07
N VAL A 6 48.53 -25.66 6.75
CA VAL A 6 47.45 -25.10 5.94
C VAL A 6 46.25 -26.03 6.11
N ALA A 7 45.23 -25.58 6.81
CA ALA A 7 43.93 -26.26 6.83
C ALA A 7 43.10 -25.76 5.65
N LEU A 8 43.05 -26.58 4.60
CA LEU A 8 42.21 -26.39 3.43
C LEU A 8 40.78 -26.82 3.79
N THR A 9 39.94 -25.88 4.21
CA THR A 9 38.50 -26.14 4.38
C THR A 9 37.80 -26.09 3.03
N LEU A 10 37.41 -27.28 2.56
CA LEU A 10 36.56 -27.55 1.42
C LEU A 10 35.18 -26.88 1.64
N ILE A 11 34.89 -25.79 0.92
CA ILE A 11 33.52 -25.26 0.84
C ILE A 11 32.74 -26.17 -0.10
N LEU A 12 31.90 -27.02 0.48
CA LEU A 12 30.93 -27.84 -0.22
C LEU A 12 29.99 -26.91 -0.98
N ALA A 13 29.98 -26.98 -2.32
CA ALA A 13 28.99 -26.32 -3.14
C ALA A 13 27.61 -26.87 -2.77
N ILE A 14 26.81 -26.07 -2.06
CA ILE A 14 25.43 -26.39 -1.75
C ILE A 14 24.67 -26.28 -3.07
N THR A 15 24.36 -27.42 -3.68
CA THR A 15 23.39 -27.49 -4.78
C THR A 15 22.08 -26.85 -4.30
N PRO A 16 21.51 -25.87 -5.02
CA PRO A 16 20.20 -25.35 -4.67
C PRO A 16 19.19 -26.50 -4.70
N PRO A 17 18.21 -26.53 -3.78
CA PRO A 17 17.17 -27.55 -3.82
C PRO A 17 16.47 -27.47 -5.17
N ARG A 18 16.41 -28.60 -5.88
CA ARG A 18 15.50 -28.77 -7.00
C ARG A 18 14.10 -28.49 -6.47
N ILE A 19 13.46 -27.45 -7.00
CA ILE A 19 12.01 -27.29 -6.91
C ILE A 19 11.44 -28.55 -7.54
N VAL A 20 10.92 -29.44 -6.69
CA VAL A 20 10.05 -30.51 -7.12
C VAL A 20 8.83 -29.81 -7.70
N GLU A 21 8.59 -29.99 -9.00
CA GLU A 21 7.32 -29.65 -9.62
C GLU A 21 6.23 -30.33 -8.78
N ALA A 22 5.50 -29.51 -8.02
CA ALA A 22 4.37 -29.97 -7.26
C ALA A 22 3.34 -30.51 -8.26
N ASN A 23 2.96 -31.77 -8.05
CA ASN A 23 1.83 -32.39 -8.72
C ASN A 23 0.64 -31.43 -8.65
N VAL A 24 0.02 -31.16 -9.80
CA VAL A 24 -1.25 -30.46 -9.90
C VAL A 24 -2.32 -31.34 -9.26
N GLU A 25 -2.48 -31.21 -7.95
CA GLU A 25 -3.74 -31.53 -7.28
C GLU A 25 -4.77 -30.47 -7.66
N ALA A 26 -6.01 -30.90 -7.86
CA ALA A 26 -7.10 -30.02 -8.23
C ALA A 26 -7.40 -28.98 -7.12
N GLY A 27 -6.81 -27.79 -7.27
CA GLY A 27 -7.33 -26.46 -6.94
C GLY A 27 -7.88 -26.19 -5.54
N ASN A 28 -7.00 -25.92 -4.57
CA ASN A 28 -7.33 -25.27 -3.29
C ASN A 28 -7.00 -23.77 -3.25
N ASP A 29 -6.50 -23.20 -4.35
CA ASP A 29 -6.10 -21.80 -4.40
C ASP A 29 -7.24 -20.91 -4.93
N PRO A 30 -7.41 -19.68 -4.39
CA PRO A 30 -8.40 -18.75 -4.91
C PRO A 30 -8.05 -18.33 -6.34
N PRO A 31 -9.06 -18.00 -7.17
CA PRO A 31 -8.83 -17.56 -8.54
C PRO A 31 -8.03 -16.25 -8.57
N ALA A 32 -7.11 -16.16 -9.55
CA ALA A 32 -6.21 -15.04 -9.76
C ALA A 32 -6.96 -13.71 -10.00
N PRO A 33 -6.36 -12.55 -9.68
CA PRO A 33 -6.99 -11.26 -9.92
C PRO A 33 -7.25 -11.02 -11.42
N PRO A 34 -8.34 -10.31 -11.79
CA PRO A 34 -8.68 -10.02 -13.18
C PRO A 34 -7.67 -9.09 -13.87
N THR A 35 -7.59 -9.17 -15.20
CA THR A 35 -6.76 -8.33 -16.06
C THR A 35 -7.35 -6.93 -16.31
N PRO A 36 -6.56 -5.94 -16.76
CA PRO A 36 -6.87 -4.50 -16.59
C PRO A 36 -7.97 -3.87 -17.47
N ASP A 37 -8.53 -4.56 -18.47
CA ASP A 37 -9.23 -3.88 -19.59
C ASP A 37 -10.77 -3.94 -19.58
N ALA A 38 -11.39 -4.28 -18.45
CA ALA A 38 -12.80 -4.00 -18.16
C ALA A 38 -12.93 -3.79 -16.65
N PRO A 39 -13.80 -2.89 -16.11
CA PRO A 39 -14.06 -2.90 -14.68
C PRO A 39 -14.61 -4.29 -14.35
N PRO A 40 -13.86 -5.12 -13.61
CA PRO A 40 -14.33 -6.46 -13.33
C PRO A 40 -15.64 -6.35 -12.56
N GLU A 41 -16.66 -7.10 -12.96
CA GLU A 41 -17.92 -7.19 -12.21
C GLU A 41 -17.65 -7.85 -10.86
N GLY A 42 -17.31 -7.03 -9.88
CA GLY A 42 -17.13 -7.44 -8.49
C GLY A 42 -18.04 -6.70 -7.54
N VAL A 43 -18.06 -7.16 -6.30
CA VAL A 43 -18.89 -6.63 -5.24
C VAL A 43 -18.04 -6.35 -4.02
N VAL A 44 -18.42 -5.33 -3.25
CA VAL A 44 -17.88 -5.16 -1.91
C VAL A 44 -18.66 -6.11 -1.01
N ALA A 45 -17.94 -6.98 -0.31
CA ALA A 45 -18.54 -8.00 0.55
C ALA A 45 -17.87 -8.04 1.92
N SER A 46 -18.66 -8.42 2.91
CA SER A 46 -18.21 -8.68 4.26
C SER A 46 -18.08 -10.20 4.46
N ILE A 47 -16.89 -10.64 4.82
CA ILE A 47 -16.44 -12.03 4.88
C ILE A 47 -16.17 -12.39 6.34
N SER A 48 -16.75 -13.46 6.85
CA SER A 48 -16.46 -13.97 8.20
C SER A 48 -15.04 -14.57 8.30
N PHE A 49 -14.39 -14.41 9.45
CA PHE A 49 -13.14 -15.11 9.78
C PHE A 49 -13.20 -15.76 11.16
N ALA A 50 -12.62 -16.96 11.30
CA ALA A 50 -12.69 -17.74 12.53
C ALA A 50 -11.71 -17.24 13.61
N ASP A 51 -10.49 -16.89 13.20
CA ASP A 51 -9.41 -16.48 14.08
C ASP A 51 -8.38 -15.61 13.36
N GLN A 52 -7.27 -15.31 14.04
CA GLN A 52 -6.20 -14.47 13.50
C GLN A 52 -5.47 -15.11 12.30
N ALA A 53 -5.33 -16.44 12.27
CA ALA A 53 -4.65 -17.12 11.17
C ALA A 53 -5.53 -17.11 9.91
N ASP A 54 -6.83 -17.31 10.07
CA ASP A 54 -7.82 -17.19 8.99
C ASP A 54 -7.90 -15.74 8.45
N LEU A 55 -7.89 -14.74 9.35
CA LEU A 55 -7.82 -13.33 8.92
C LEU A 55 -6.53 -13.02 8.15
N GLN A 56 -5.37 -13.51 8.61
CA GLN A 56 -4.10 -13.34 7.90
C GLN A 56 -4.15 -13.99 6.52
N TRP A 57 -4.78 -15.16 6.41
CA TRP A 57 -5.01 -15.80 5.12
C TRP A 57 -5.87 -14.91 4.21
N LEU A 58 -6.98 -14.34 4.71
CA LEU A 58 -7.81 -13.42 3.93
C LEU A 58 -7.03 -12.18 3.45
N VAL A 59 -6.24 -11.54 4.33
CA VAL A 59 -5.42 -10.37 3.98
C VAL A 59 -4.34 -10.70 2.95
N ALA A 60 -3.82 -11.93 2.95
CA ALA A 60 -2.81 -12.36 1.98
C ALA A 60 -3.38 -12.64 0.58
N HIS A 61 -4.67 -12.95 0.47
CA HIS A 61 -5.31 -13.38 -0.78
C HIS A 61 -6.29 -12.37 -1.37
N TYR A 62 -6.79 -11.42 -0.57
CA TYR A 62 -7.77 -10.43 -0.98
C TYR A 62 -7.36 -9.02 -0.56
N ASP A 63 -7.78 -8.00 -1.31
CA ASP A 63 -7.61 -6.60 -0.90
C ASP A 63 -8.63 -6.24 0.18
N VAL A 64 -8.27 -6.53 1.43
CA VAL A 64 -9.10 -6.23 2.61
C VAL A 64 -9.02 -4.74 2.92
N TRP A 65 -10.18 -4.08 2.90
CA TRP A 65 -10.32 -2.64 3.14
C TRP A 65 -10.65 -2.29 4.59
N ARG A 66 -11.32 -3.20 5.31
CA ARG A 66 -11.71 -3.00 6.70
C ARG A 66 -11.74 -4.34 7.43
N VAL A 67 -11.34 -4.34 8.69
CA VAL A 67 -11.52 -5.47 9.61
C VAL A 67 -12.32 -5.00 10.81
N ASP A 68 -13.38 -5.73 11.13
CA ASP A 68 -14.13 -5.62 12.38
C ASP A 68 -13.86 -6.88 13.22
N HIS A 69 -13.02 -6.74 14.25
CA HIS A 69 -12.66 -7.84 15.14
C HIS A 69 -13.80 -8.24 16.09
N ALA A 70 -14.70 -7.32 16.45
CA ALA A 70 -15.80 -7.63 17.36
C ALA A 70 -16.87 -8.48 16.67
N ALA A 71 -17.14 -8.20 15.39
CA ALA A 71 -18.03 -9.00 14.55
C ALA A 71 -17.32 -10.18 13.87
N GLN A 72 -15.99 -10.26 13.93
CA GLN A 72 -15.15 -11.20 13.20
C GLN A 72 -15.39 -11.18 11.68
N ARG A 73 -15.38 -9.98 11.09
CA ARG A 73 -15.62 -9.76 9.66
C ARG A 73 -14.56 -8.91 8.99
N ALA A 74 -14.17 -9.29 7.78
CA ALA A 74 -13.30 -8.53 6.88
C ALA A 74 -14.11 -8.04 5.68
N MET A 75 -13.97 -6.77 5.30
CA MET A 75 -14.57 -6.22 4.09
C MET A 75 -13.53 -6.22 2.97
N ALA A 76 -13.89 -6.76 1.80
CA ALA A 76 -13.04 -6.76 0.61
C ALA A 76 -13.89 -6.57 -0.64
N TRP A 77 -13.27 -6.11 -1.71
CA TRP A 77 -13.83 -6.21 -3.05
C TRP A 77 -13.55 -7.62 -3.60
N LEU A 78 -14.57 -8.30 -4.13
CA LEU A 78 -14.50 -9.66 -4.62
C LEU A 78 -15.06 -9.78 -6.03
N THR A 79 -14.41 -10.56 -6.89
CA THR A 79 -15.03 -11.00 -8.14
C THR A 79 -16.18 -11.97 -7.85
N ARG A 80 -17.05 -12.18 -8.84
CA ARG A 80 -18.10 -13.21 -8.75
C ARG A 80 -17.55 -14.60 -8.43
N GLU A 81 -16.43 -14.97 -9.05
CA GLU A 81 -15.78 -16.27 -8.82
C GLU A 81 -15.26 -16.41 -7.40
N GLN A 82 -14.60 -15.37 -6.87
CA GLN A 82 -14.09 -15.34 -5.50
C GLN A 82 -15.22 -15.41 -4.47
N LEU A 83 -16.31 -14.68 -4.69
CA LEU A 83 -17.51 -14.73 -3.85
C LEU A 83 -18.07 -16.16 -3.79
N LEU A 84 -18.27 -16.78 -4.95
CA LEU A 84 -18.80 -18.15 -5.04
C LEU A 84 -17.85 -19.17 -4.41
N TRP A 85 -16.55 -19.01 -4.62
CA TRP A 85 -15.53 -19.88 -4.04
C TRP A 85 -15.55 -19.81 -2.51
N LEU A 86 -15.56 -18.61 -1.92
CA LEU A 86 -15.63 -18.43 -0.47
C LEU A 86 -16.93 -19.02 0.12
N GLN A 87 -18.07 -18.83 -0.56
CA GLN A 87 -19.35 -19.43 -0.15
C GLN A 87 -19.31 -20.96 -0.22
N ALA A 88 -18.68 -21.54 -1.24
CA ALA A 88 -18.54 -22.98 -1.40
C ALA A 88 -17.66 -23.61 -0.30
N GLN A 89 -16.72 -22.84 0.28
CA GLN A 89 -15.95 -23.25 1.46
C GLN A 89 -16.75 -23.18 2.78
N GLY A 90 -18.07 -22.89 2.71
CA GLY A 90 -18.93 -22.76 3.88
C GLY A 90 -18.73 -21.46 4.67
N ARG A 91 -17.98 -20.50 4.11
CA ARG A 91 -17.76 -19.21 4.74
C ARG A 91 -18.98 -18.32 4.59
N GLU A 92 -19.36 -17.62 5.65
CA GLU A 92 -20.39 -16.60 5.57
C GLU A 92 -19.83 -15.38 4.85
N VAL A 93 -20.40 -15.07 3.69
CA VAL A 93 -20.06 -13.89 2.87
C VAL A 93 -21.35 -13.15 2.52
N THR A 94 -21.41 -11.88 2.92
CA THR A 94 -22.57 -11.01 2.72
C THR A 94 -22.18 -9.86 1.80
N VAL A 95 -22.88 -9.71 0.68
CA VAL A 95 -22.66 -8.59 -0.24
C VAL A 95 -23.18 -7.29 0.39
N ASP A 96 -22.38 -6.24 0.34
CA ASP A 96 -22.78 -4.88 0.67
C ASP A 96 -23.19 -4.15 -0.62
N GLU A 97 -24.47 -4.25 -0.94
CA GLU A 97 -25.05 -3.65 -2.16
C GLU A 97 -24.91 -2.12 -2.19
N GLN A 98 -24.97 -1.46 -1.03
CA GLN A 98 -24.86 0.00 -0.96
C GLN A 98 -23.42 0.42 -1.28
N THR A 99 -22.44 -0.15 -0.58
CA THR A 99 -21.03 0.16 -0.82
C THR A 99 -20.60 -0.25 -2.24
N THR A 100 -21.14 -1.35 -2.77
CA THR A 100 -20.92 -1.74 -4.17
C THR A 100 -21.43 -0.68 -5.14
N ARG A 101 -22.66 -0.19 -4.96
CA ARG A 101 -23.21 0.89 -5.81
C ARG A 101 -22.39 2.17 -5.69
N ASP A 102 -22.01 2.56 -4.49
CA ASP A 102 -21.23 3.78 -4.23
C ASP A 102 -19.84 3.71 -4.87
N LEU A 103 -19.20 2.53 -4.83
CA LEU A 103 -17.93 2.28 -5.51
C LEU A 103 -18.05 2.49 -7.02
N TYR A 104 -19.03 1.87 -7.69
CA TYR A 104 -19.18 2.02 -9.13
C TYR A 104 -19.63 3.43 -9.55
N ALA A 105 -20.46 4.08 -8.74
CA ALA A 105 -20.79 5.49 -8.95
C ALA A 105 -19.52 6.37 -8.88
N SER A 106 -18.63 6.10 -7.93
CA SER A 106 -17.35 6.81 -7.78
C SER A 106 -16.41 6.53 -8.95
N ILE A 107 -16.26 5.27 -9.38
CA ILE A 107 -15.44 4.90 -10.55
C ILE A 107 -15.93 5.62 -11.81
N ALA A 108 -17.26 5.65 -12.04
CA ALA A 108 -17.84 6.35 -13.17
C ALA A 108 -17.57 7.86 -13.12
N ALA A 109 -17.73 8.48 -11.94
CA ALA A 109 -17.45 9.89 -11.74
C ALA A 109 -15.98 10.23 -12.02
N VAL A 110 -15.04 9.47 -11.43
CA VAL A 110 -13.58 9.60 -11.61
C VAL A 110 -13.19 9.45 -13.08
N SER A 111 -13.75 8.46 -13.79
CA SER A 111 -13.45 8.21 -15.21
C SER A 111 -13.94 9.34 -16.14
N SER A 112 -14.93 10.12 -15.69
CA SER A 112 -15.51 11.24 -16.46
C SER A 112 -14.93 12.60 -16.10
N ALA A 113 -14.10 12.69 -15.06
CA ALA A 113 -13.57 13.96 -14.58
C ALA A 113 -12.52 14.52 -15.57
N ALA A 114 -12.66 15.82 -15.89
CA ALA A 114 -11.63 16.54 -16.64
C ALA A 114 -10.40 16.75 -15.75
N ASN A 115 -9.21 16.57 -16.32
CA ASN A 115 -7.93 16.72 -15.61
C ASN A 115 -7.29 18.06 -15.97
N GLU A 116 -7.44 19.06 -15.11
CA GLU A 116 -6.76 20.36 -15.24
C GLU A 116 -5.60 20.52 -14.24
N SER A 117 -5.68 19.86 -13.09
CA SER A 117 -4.70 19.85 -11.98
C SER A 117 -4.97 18.67 -11.04
N GLY A 118 -4.02 18.34 -10.17
CA GLY A 118 -4.17 17.25 -9.22
C GLY A 118 -3.95 15.85 -9.82
N ILE A 119 -4.28 14.82 -9.04
CA ILE A 119 -4.19 13.43 -9.45
C ILE A 119 -5.23 13.17 -10.56
N PRO A 120 -4.88 12.50 -11.67
CA PRO A 120 -5.84 12.16 -12.73
C PRO A 120 -7.08 11.42 -12.20
N GLY A 121 -8.27 11.93 -12.53
CA GLY A 121 -9.55 11.42 -12.04
C GLY A 121 -9.91 11.86 -10.60
N PHE A 122 -8.97 12.49 -9.91
CA PHE A 122 -9.05 12.95 -8.52
C PHE A 122 -8.58 14.42 -8.40
N PRO A 123 -9.16 15.36 -9.15
CA PRO A 123 -8.59 16.70 -9.36
C PRO A 123 -8.47 17.58 -8.09
N CYS A 124 -9.16 17.22 -7.00
CA CYS A 124 -9.04 17.90 -5.72
C CYS A 124 -7.88 17.42 -4.85
N TYR A 125 -7.20 16.34 -5.24
CA TYR A 125 -6.06 15.78 -4.53
C TYR A 125 -4.78 16.13 -5.27
N ARG A 126 -3.77 16.61 -4.54
CA ARG A 126 -2.49 17.02 -5.12
C ARG A 126 -1.66 15.81 -5.52
N THR A 127 -0.93 15.97 -6.60
CA THR A 127 0.19 15.10 -6.96
C THR A 127 1.35 15.25 -5.96
N VAL A 128 2.33 14.34 -6.05
CA VAL A 128 3.55 14.42 -5.23
C VAL A 128 4.33 15.70 -5.56
N GLU A 129 4.38 16.06 -6.85
CA GLU A 129 5.04 17.25 -7.36
C GLU A 129 4.39 18.54 -6.85
N GLU A 130 3.06 18.63 -6.91
CA GLU A 130 2.31 19.77 -6.37
C GLU A 130 2.54 19.89 -4.85
N THR A 131 2.51 18.77 -4.12
CA THR A 131 2.79 18.75 -2.67
C THR A 131 4.22 19.26 -2.36
N HIS A 132 5.23 18.79 -3.10
CA HIS A 132 6.61 19.25 -2.93
C HIS A 132 6.79 20.72 -3.31
N ALA A 133 6.09 21.20 -4.35
CA ALA A 133 6.11 22.60 -4.75
C ALA A 133 5.53 23.50 -3.66
N ASP A 134 4.41 23.11 -3.05
CA ASP A 134 3.79 23.82 -1.92
C ASP A 134 4.73 23.85 -0.70
N MET A 135 5.38 22.74 -0.39
CA MET A 135 6.37 22.68 0.69
C MET A 135 7.53 23.64 0.47
N ALA A 136 8.08 23.68 -0.75
CA ALA A 136 9.14 24.60 -1.12
C ALA A 136 8.66 26.07 -1.06
N GLN A 137 7.44 26.35 -1.51
CA GLN A 137 6.83 27.67 -1.43
C GLN A 137 6.67 28.14 0.02
N LEU A 138 6.19 27.26 0.92
CA LEU A 138 6.06 27.57 2.34
C LEU A 138 7.41 27.87 3.00
N ALA A 139 8.45 27.08 2.67
CA ALA A 139 9.80 27.33 3.17
C ALA A 139 10.37 28.67 2.68
N ALA A 140 10.11 29.05 1.43
CA ALA A 140 10.52 30.33 0.87
C ALA A 140 9.75 31.52 1.47
N ALA A 141 8.45 31.36 1.71
CA ALA A 141 7.59 32.40 2.26
C ALA A 141 7.84 32.67 3.76
N PHE A 142 8.21 31.63 4.52
CA PHE A 142 8.36 31.69 5.98
C PHE A 142 9.70 31.12 6.48
N PRO A 143 10.86 31.67 6.05
CA PRO A 143 12.16 31.07 6.28
C PRO A 143 12.58 30.98 7.76
N THR A 144 12.02 31.81 8.65
CA THR A 144 12.28 31.76 10.10
C THR A 144 11.36 30.79 10.86
N LEU A 145 10.37 30.20 10.18
CA LEU A 145 9.37 29.29 10.75
C LEU A 145 9.41 27.90 10.11
N VAL A 146 9.69 27.82 8.82
CA VAL A 146 9.56 26.61 8.01
C VAL A 146 10.92 26.27 7.41
N ARG A 147 11.29 24.99 7.51
CA ARG A 147 12.44 24.44 6.80
C ARG A 147 12.05 23.12 6.14
N GLU A 148 12.28 23.01 4.85
CA GLU A 148 12.19 21.73 4.15
C GLU A 148 13.32 20.80 4.61
N VAL A 149 12.99 19.54 4.85
CA VAL A 149 13.94 18.51 5.28
C VAL A 149 13.83 17.28 4.39
N LYS A 150 14.98 16.76 3.96
CA LYS A 150 15.05 15.42 3.36
C LYS A 150 15.07 14.38 4.48
N LEU A 151 14.05 13.53 4.50
CA LEU A 151 13.88 12.44 5.46
C LEU A 151 14.49 11.14 4.95
N GLY A 152 14.56 10.98 3.62
CA GLY A 152 15.11 9.80 2.98
C GLY A 152 14.79 9.75 1.49
N GLU A 153 14.78 8.54 0.95
CA GLU A 153 14.52 8.25 -0.46
C GLU A 153 13.49 7.13 -0.53
N SER A 154 12.54 7.24 -1.46
CA SER A 154 11.65 6.12 -1.73
C SER A 154 12.44 4.95 -2.30
N TRP A 155 11.90 3.73 -2.17
CA TRP A 155 12.60 2.54 -2.69
C TRP A 155 12.94 2.68 -4.18
N ARG A 156 11.99 3.17 -4.99
CA ARG A 156 12.21 3.32 -6.44
C ARG A 156 13.25 4.39 -6.76
N TYR A 157 13.32 5.46 -5.94
CA TYR A 157 14.38 6.47 -6.04
C TYR A 157 15.76 5.88 -5.77
N ALA A 158 15.90 5.14 -4.68
CA ALA A 158 17.16 4.49 -4.34
C ALA A 158 17.60 3.47 -5.41
N GLN A 159 16.67 2.62 -5.89
CA GLN A 159 17.00 1.57 -6.88
C GLN A 159 17.34 2.11 -8.27
N SER A 160 16.74 3.23 -8.66
CA SER A 160 16.96 3.84 -9.97
C SER A 160 18.10 4.87 -9.97
N ALA A 161 18.82 5.02 -8.86
CA ALA A 161 19.80 6.09 -8.65
C ALA A 161 19.23 7.49 -8.96
N GLY A 162 17.97 7.72 -8.57
CA GLY A 162 17.26 8.98 -8.73
C GLY A 162 16.60 9.22 -10.08
N ALA A 163 16.59 8.24 -11.00
CA ALA A 163 15.92 8.37 -12.29
C ALA A 163 14.39 8.24 -12.19
N GLU A 164 13.88 7.51 -11.19
CA GLU A 164 12.45 7.26 -10.96
C GLU A 164 12.10 7.36 -9.47
N GLY A 165 10.84 7.65 -9.13
CA GLY A 165 10.42 7.79 -7.74
C GLY A 165 10.77 9.17 -7.15
N TYR A 166 10.80 9.28 -5.82
CA TYR A 166 10.88 10.57 -5.13
C TYR A 166 11.77 10.50 -3.89
N GLU A 167 12.39 11.64 -3.57
CA GLU A 167 12.89 11.87 -2.21
C GLU A 167 11.72 11.96 -1.24
N LEU A 168 11.91 11.39 -0.04
CA LEU A 168 10.95 11.58 1.05
C LEU A 168 11.28 12.90 1.74
N ARG A 169 10.39 13.87 1.58
CA ARG A 169 10.55 15.24 2.09
C ARG A 169 9.55 15.50 3.21
N GLY A 170 9.89 16.44 4.09
CA GLY A 170 8.99 16.94 5.13
C GLY A 170 9.24 18.41 5.45
N LEU A 171 8.40 18.98 6.31
CA LEU A 171 8.58 20.33 6.84
C LEU A 171 8.89 20.26 8.34
N ALA A 172 9.97 20.91 8.75
CA ALA A 172 10.24 21.21 10.14
C ALA A 172 9.70 22.61 10.47
N LEU A 173 8.69 22.65 11.35
CA LEU A 173 8.05 23.90 11.78
C LEU A 173 8.57 24.30 13.17
N THR A 174 9.23 25.45 13.27
CA THR A 174 9.69 25.98 14.57
C THR A 174 9.97 27.47 14.48
N ASN A 175 9.65 28.23 15.53
CA ASN A 175 10.15 29.60 15.65
C ASN A 175 11.67 29.58 15.91
N GLN A 176 12.47 29.77 14.86
CA GLN A 176 13.93 29.68 14.93
C GLN A 176 14.57 30.77 15.80
N GLU A 177 13.87 31.88 16.04
CA GLU A 177 14.35 32.99 16.87
C GLU A 177 14.24 32.69 18.38
N ARG A 178 13.54 31.62 18.76
CA ARG A 178 13.42 31.16 20.14
C ARG A 178 14.39 30.01 20.39
N PRO A 179 15.55 30.24 21.01
CA PRO A 179 16.50 29.17 21.29
C PRO A 179 16.04 28.30 22.47
N GLY A 180 16.75 27.18 22.67
CA GLY A 180 16.50 26.24 23.76
C GLY A 180 15.80 24.95 23.31
N PRO A 181 15.73 23.95 24.21
CA PRO A 181 15.04 22.71 23.93
C PRO A 181 13.55 22.97 23.71
N LYS A 182 12.98 22.34 22.68
CA LYS A 182 11.55 22.43 22.35
C LYS A 182 10.97 21.02 22.29
N PRO A 183 9.76 20.78 22.81
CA PRO A 183 9.07 19.51 22.61
C PRO A 183 8.83 19.28 21.13
N ILE A 184 8.91 18.01 20.71
CA ILE A 184 8.73 17.61 19.31
C ILE A 184 7.35 17.00 19.17
N PHE A 185 6.57 17.52 18.22
CA PHE A 185 5.38 16.88 17.70
C PHE A 185 5.70 16.35 16.30
N PHE A 186 5.37 15.09 16.04
CA PHE A 186 5.54 14.46 14.74
C PHE A 186 4.17 14.13 14.16
N LEU A 187 3.95 14.55 12.92
CA LEU A 187 2.73 14.29 12.14
C LEU A 187 3.13 13.65 10.81
N MET A 188 2.42 12.60 10.44
CA MET A 188 2.57 11.90 9.18
C MET A 188 1.18 11.47 8.70
N GLY A 189 0.89 11.76 7.43
CA GLY A 189 -0.25 11.23 6.70
C GLY A 189 0.22 10.35 5.53
N ALA A 190 -0.74 9.80 4.78
CA ALA A 190 -0.50 9.09 3.53
C ALA A 190 0.47 7.90 3.61
N ILE A 191 0.55 7.21 4.75
CA ILE A 191 1.37 5.99 4.86
C ILE A 191 0.83 4.87 3.95
N HIS A 192 -0.49 4.86 3.69
CA HIS A 192 -1.11 4.05 2.65
C HIS A 192 -1.45 4.91 1.44
N ALA A 193 -0.88 4.59 0.28
CA ALA A 193 -1.01 5.40 -0.92
C ALA A 193 -2.45 5.60 -1.41
N ARG A 194 -3.37 4.67 -1.10
CA ARG A 194 -4.79 4.77 -1.51
C ARG A 194 -5.64 5.69 -0.63
N GLU A 195 -5.12 6.13 0.52
CA GLU A 195 -5.86 6.95 1.50
C GLU A 195 -5.60 8.45 1.25
N TYR A 196 -5.95 8.94 0.06
CA TYR A 196 -5.60 10.29 -0.41
C TYR A 196 -6.04 11.42 0.52
N THR A 197 -7.16 11.26 1.22
CA THR A 197 -7.67 12.24 2.19
C THR A 197 -6.67 12.59 3.28
N THR A 198 -5.79 11.66 3.64
CA THR A 198 -4.79 11.88 4.70
C THR A 198 -3.59 12.72 4.25
N ALA A 199 -3.43 12.94 2.94
CA ALA A 199 -2.40 13.80 2.36
C ALA A 199 -2.83 15.28 2.34
N GLU A 200 -4.13 15.56 2.51
CA GLU A 200 -4.72 16.88 2.40
C GLU A 200 -5.06 17.50 3.76
N ALA A 201 -5.29 18.81 3.77
CA ALA A 201 -5.58 19.63 4.96
C ALA A 201 -6.83 20.49 4.77
#